data_AF-A0A935CHE3-F1
#
_entry.id   AF-A0A935CHE3-F1
#
_cell.length_a   1.000
_cell.length_b   1.000
_cell.length_c   1.000
_cell.angle_alpha   90.00
_cell.angle_beta   90.00
_cell.angle_gamma   90.00
#
_symmetry.space_group_name_H-M   'P 1'
#
loop_
_entity.id
_entity.type
_entity.pdbx_description
1 polymer ?
#
loop_
_entity_poly.entity_id
_entity_poly.type
_entity_poly.pdbx_seq_one_letter_code
_entity_poly.pdbx_strand_id
1 'polypeptide(L)'
;MQDADYLRQNQKALAEPRAAIPFKDIQAPFDVFPFEFGLAYASGLELATRPAFQTYYATSRRMTEHNANFLASKKVPKSVLFSMIAVDNRYPALEDPQTLRAYRRFYQVGRQTPDQLLLTRRTTPLRESQSCQPTFELGFGQTLTLPPLQDGSALWARIAVESTWLGRLAGFLLGPPALGLSVVAPNWQRDFRFLREAGESGFLLSPALVSTPAAAHFLSGAATVPEDRITNIKLPALISSFPWFDNTFDVTLCTLAWAPP
;
A
#
# COMPACT_ATOMS: atom_id res chain seq x y z
N MET A 1 -32.92 23.36 22.35
CA MET A 1 -31.74 24.23 22.54
C MET A 1 -30.44 23.43 22.49
N GLN A 2 -30.31 22.31 23.23
CA GLN A 2 -29.14 21.43 23.21
C GLN A 2 -28.71 20.96 21.80
N ASP A 3 -29.65 20.63 20.92
CA ASP A 3 -29.32 20.17 19.55
C ASP A 3 -28.75 21.27 18.65
N ALA A 4 -29.22 22.52 18.80
CA ALA A 4 -28.74 23.63 17.99
C ALA A 4 -27.32 24.06 18.38
N ASP A 5 -27.02 24.02 19.68
CA ASP A 5 -25.67 24.29 20.18
C ASP A 5 -24.71 23.14 19.87
N TYR A 6 -25.17 21.89 19.92
CA TYR A 6 -24.41 20.71 19.48
C TYR A 6 -24.06 20.78 17.99
N LEU A 7 -25.03 21.09 17.12
CA LEU A 7 -24.80 21.26 15.70
C LEU A 7 -23.83 22.42 15.41
N ARG A 8 -23.94 23.52 16.15
CA ARG A 8 -23.04 24.68 16.01
C ARG A 8 -21.61 24.36 16.46
N GLN A 9 -21.44 23.61 17.55
CA GLN A 9 -20.12 23.12 17.98
C GLN A 9 -19.51 22.17 16.96
N ASN A 10 -20.31 21.25 16.42
CA ASN A 10 -19.88 20.31 15.40
C ASN A 10 -19.44 21.03 14.11
N GLN A 11 -20.21 22.03 13.64
CA GLN A 11 -19.82 22.84 12.48
C GLN A 11 -18.50 23.58 12.69
N LYS A 12 -18.23 24.10 13.90
CA LYS A 12 -16.94 24.72 14.23
C LYS A 12 -15.81 23.70 14.22
N ALA A 13 -16.02 22.51 14.79
CA ALA A 13 -15.02 21.44 14.82
C ALA A 13 -14.66 20.91 13.42
N LEU A 14 -15.58 20.99 12.45
CA LEU A 14 -15.35 20.54 11.08
C LEU A 14 -14.79 21.61 10.15
N ALA A 15 -14.73 22.88 10.58
CA ALA A 15 -14.29 23.99 9.74
C ALA A 15 -12.81 23.85 9.32
N GLU A 16 -11.91 23.55 10.27
CA GLU A 16 -10.48 23.38 9.98
C GLU A 16 -10.20 22.15 9.10
N PRO A 17 -10.71 20.93 9.40
CA PRO A 17 -10.51 19.79 8.51
C PRO A 17 -11.10 20.01 7.12
N ARG A 18 -12.23 20.71 7.00
CA ARG A 18 -12.82 21.04 5.69
C ARG A 18 -11.95 21.99 4.88
N ALA A 19 -11.33 22.97 5.54
CA ALA A 19 -10.38 23.89 4.91
C ALA A 19 -9.08 23.18 4.49
N ALA A 20 -8.73 22.07 5.15
CA ALA A 20 -7.55 21.26 4.84
C ALA A 20 -7.73 20.35 3.60
N ILE A 21 -8.95 20.21 3.05
CA ILE A 21 -9.19 19.48 1.80
C ILE A 21 -8.77 20.40 0.63
N PRO A 22 -7.69 20.10 -0.10
CA PRO A 22 -7.11 21.04 -1.07
C PRO A 22 -7.87 21.05 -2.40
N PHE A 23 -8.81 20.13 -2.60
CA PHE A 23 -9.52 19.94 -3.87
C PHE A 23 -10.99 20.33 -3.75
N LYS A 24 -11.45 21.20 -4.66
CA LYS A 24 -12.84 21.67 -4.71
C LYS A 24 -13.73 20.82 -5.62
N ASP A 25 -13.13 19.99 -6.46
CA ASP A 25 -13.73 19.20 -7.54
C ASP A 25 -13.87 17.70 -7.21
N ILE A 26 -13.93 17.34 -5.92
CA ILE A 26 -14.14 15.96 -5.48
C ILE A 26 -15.54 15.47 -5.88
N GLN A 27 -15.61 14.36 -6.59
CA GLN A 27 -16.88 13.77 -7.03
C GLN A 27 -17.34 12.68 -6.07
N ALA A 28 -18.61 12.75 -5.68
CA ALA A 28 -19.26 11.76 -4.83
C ALA A 28 -19.84 10.57 -5.64
N PRO A 29 -19.89 9.35 -5.07
CA PRO A 29 -19.34 9.02 -3.75
C PRO A 29 -17.81 8.99 -3.78
N PHE A 30 -17.14 9.24 -2.65
CA PHE A 30 -15.67 9.22 -2.57
C PHE A 30 -15.14 8.37 -1.41
N ASP A 31 -13.87 7.99 -1.49
CA ASP A 31 -13.13 7.28 -0.44
C ASP A 31 -11.87 8.05 -0.05
N VAL A 32 -11.26 7.64 1.06
CA VAL A 32 -9.98 8.17 1.53
C VAL A 32 -8.99 7.04 1.74
N PHE A 33 -7.76 7.27 1.32
CA PHE A 33 -6.62 6.39 1.53
C PHE A 33 -5.47 7.19 2.13
N PRO A 34 -4.77 6.71 3.17
CA PRO A 34 -4.94 5.38 3.78
C PRO A 34 -5.94 5.35 4.95
N PHE A 35 -6.14 6.46 5.67
CA PHE A 35 -7.01 6.48 6.87
C PHE A 35 -7.52 7.86 7.33
N GLU A 36 -7.47 8.90 6.49
CA GLU A 36 -7.85 10.28 6.85
C GLU A 36 -9.39 10.51 6.90
N PHE A 37 -10.13 9.70 7.66
CA PHE A 37 -11.59 9.76 7.71
C PHE A 37 -12.16 11.01 8.38
N GLY A 38 -11.35 11.76 9.14
CA GLY A 38 -11.72 13.09 9.62
C GLY A 38 -12.01 14.06 8.45
N LEU A 39 -11.17 14.03 7.41
CA LEU A 39 -11.40 14.78 6.17
C LEU A 39 -12.62 14.25 5.42
N ALA A 40 -12.78 12.92 5.39
CA ALA A 40 -13.93 12.27 4.76
C ALA A 40 -15.25 12.83 5.31
N TYR A 41 -15.37 12.83 6.63
CA TYR A 41 -16.55 13.30 7.34
C TYR A 41 -16.74 14.82 7.22
N ALA A 42 -15.66 15.61 7.36
CA ALA A 42 -15.72 17.07 7.25
C ALA A 42 -16.10 17.58 5.86
N SER A 43 -15.87 16.79 4.80
CA SER A 43 -16.28 17.14 3.44
C SER A 43 -17.80 17.32 3.30
N GLY A 44 -18.59 16.51 4.04
CA GLY A 44 -20.04 16.39 3.90
C GLY A 44 -20.51 15.69 2.61
N LEU A 45 -19.61 15.06 1.85
CA LEU A 45 -19.94 14.33 0.62
C LEU A 45 -20.31 12.87 0.91
N GLU A 46 -21.07 12.25 0.00
CA GLU A 46 -21.39 10.81 0.09
C GLU A 46 -20.11 9.95 0.07
N LEU A 47 -19.99 9.02 1.00
CA LEU A 47 -18.83 8.12 1.12
C LEU A 47 -19.12 6.76 0.51
N ALA A 48 -18.15 6.22 -0.23
CA ALA A 48 -18.12 4.82 -0.66
C ALA A 48 -16.77 4.22 -0.28
N THR A 49 -16.61 3.91 1.01
CA THR A 49 -15.34 3.45 1.56
C THR A 49 -15.05 2.01 1.22
N ARG A 50 -13.77 1.66 1.07
CA ARG A 50 -13.34 0.26 1.01
C ARG A 50 -13.81 -0.53 2.24
N PRO A 51 -14.11 -1.83 2.15
CA PRO A 51 -14.54 -2.65 3.29
C PRO A 51 -13.61 -2.60 4.51
N ALA A 52 -12.31 -2.81 4.31
CA ALA A 52 -11.28 -2.53 5.30
C ALA A 52 -10.77 -1.10 5.09
N PHE A 53 -11.56 -0.13 5.55
CA PHE A 53 -11.40 1.30 5.24
C PHE A 53 -10.14 1.91 5.87
N GLN A 54 -9.72 1.45 7.05
CA GLN A 54 -8.46 1.85 7.66
C GLN A 54 -7.33 0.94 7.20
N THR A 55 -6.50 1.44 6.27
CA THR A 55 -5.47 0.66 5.57
C THR A 55 -4.50 -0.06 6.54
N TYR A 56 -4.18 0.52 7.69
CA TYR A 56 -3.24 -0.12 8.65
C TYR A 56 -3.78 -1.41 9.30
N TYR A 57 -5.07 -1.71 9.15
CA TYR A 57 -5.69 -3.00 9.49
C TYR A 57 -5.91 -3.93 8.28
N ALA A 58 -5.75 -3.45 7.05
CA ALA A 58 -6.09 -4.18 5.82
C ALA A 58 -4.98 -5.15 5.33
N THR A 59 -4.06 -5.52 6.22
CA THR A 59 -2.79 -6.19 5.90
C THR A 59 -2.92 -7.70 5.68
N SER A 60 -4.08 -8.29 6.00
CA SER A 60 -4.36 -9.70 5.68
C SER A 60 -4.68 -9.88 4.20
N ARG A 61 -4.33 -11.04 3.64
CA ARG A 61 -4.62 -11.37 2.24
C ARG A 61 -6.10 -11.19 1.91
N ARG A 62 -6.97 -11.69 2.78
CA ARG A 62 -8.43 -11.61 2.61
C ARG A 62 -8.92 -10.16 2.56
N MET A 63 -8.41 -9.29 3.43
CA MET A 63 -8.85 -7.90 3.50
C MET A 63 -8.40 -7.09 2.28
N THR A 64 -7.12 -7.19 1.91
CA THR A 64 -6.61 -6.45 0.75
C THR A 64 -7.25 -6.92 -0.57
N GLU A 65 -7.46 -8.23 -0.75
CA GLU A 65 -8.19 -8.77 -1.90
C GLU A 65 -9.65 -8.30 -1.92
N HIS A 66 -10.31 -8.24 -0.77
CA HIS A 66 -11.69 -7.75 -0.67
C HIS A 66 -11.81 -6.27 -1.02
N ASN A 67 -10.86 -5.44 -0.58
CA ASN A 67 -10.77 -4.03 -0.96
C ASN A 67 -10.52 -3.87 -2.48
N ALA A 68 -9.59 -4.62 -3.06
CA ALA A 68 -9.32 -4.60 -4.50
C ALA A 68 -10.55 -5.02 -5.32
N ASN A 69 -11.25 -6.08 -4.90
CA ASN A 69 -12.48 -6.54 -5.53
C ASN A 69 -13.61 -5.53 -5.42
N PHE A 70 -13.72 -4.82 -4.29
CA PHE A 70 -14.66 -3.71 -4.14
C PHE A 70 -14.41 -2.64 -5.20
N LEU A 71 -13.15 -2.20 -5.41
CA LEU A 71 -12.80 -1.19 -6.42
C LEU A 71 -13.03 -1.64 -7.88
N ALA A 72 -13.12 -2.94 -8.12
CA ALA A 72 -13.50 -3.53 -9.41
C ALA A 72 -15.03 -3.58 -9.63
N SER A 73 -15.84 -3.34 -8.60
CA SER A 73 -17.29 -3.46 -8.64
C SER A 73 -18.01 -2.23 -9.23
N LYS A 74 -19.36 -2.24 -9.23
CA LYS A 74 -20.18 -1.18 -9.82
C LYS A 74 -20.47 0.00 -8.87
N LYS A 75 -20.46 -0.21 -7.54
CA LYS A 75 -20.79 0.81 -6.54
C LYS A 75 -19.51 1.27 -5.82
N VAL A 76 -18.66 1.96 -6.57
CA VAL A 76 -17.31 2.34 -6.17
C VAL A 76 -17.15 3.85 -6.05
N PRO A 77 -16.16 4.34 -5.29
CA PRO A 77 -15.90 5.76 -5.20
C PRO A 77 -15.50 6.33 -6.56
N LYS A 78 -16.10 7.45 -6.98
CA LYS A 78 -15.70 8.20 -8.18
C LYS A 78 -14.38 8.93 -7.97
N SER A 79 -14.16 9.38 -6.74
CA SER A 79 -12.92 10.06 -6.32
C SER A 79 -12.31 9.37 -5.10
N VAL A 80 -10.98 9.40 -5.01
CA VAL A 80 -10.26 8.98 -3.79
C VAL A 80 -9.31 10.09 -3.39
N LEU A 81 -9.44 10.56 -2.16
CA LEU A 81 -8.43 11.41 -1.55
C LEU A 81 -7.30 10.51 -1.04
N PHE A 82 -6.15 10.58 -1.69
CA PHE A 82 -5.07 9.60 -1.51
C PHE A 82 -3.82 10.30 -0.98
N SER A 83 -3.22 9.75 0.07
CA SER A 83 -1.84 10.01 0.47
C SER A 83 -1.09 8.69 0.62
N MET A 84 0.23 8.72 0.51
CA MET A 84 1.06 7.54 0.74
C MET A 84 1.83 7.71 2.05
N ILE A 85 1.24 7.19 3.12
CA ILE A 85 1.83 7.15 4.46
C ILE A 85 1.61 5.77 5.06
N ALA A 86 2.54 5.35 5.91
CA ALA A 86 2.48 4.09 6.63
C ALA A 86 2.70 4.32 8.13
N VAL A 87 2.20 3.40 8.95
CA VAL A 87 2.41 3.44 10.40
C VAL A 87 3.50 2.44 10.80
N ASP A 88 4.03 2.56 12.01
CA ASP A 88 5.02 1.63 12.59
C ASP A 88 6.26 1.38 11.71
N ASN A 89 6.67 2.36 10.91
CA ASN A 89 7.77 2.24 9.95
C ASN A 89 7.62 1.02 9.00
N ARG A 90 6.39 0.61 8.69
CA ARG A 90 6.12 -0.47 7.74
C ARG A 90 6.56 -0.07 6.33
N TYR A 91 6.95 -1.04 5.53
CA TYR A 91 7.18 -0.78 4.11
C TYR A 91 5.84 -0.37 3.49
N PRO A 92 5.69 0.87 2.95
CA PRO A 92 4.34 1.43 2.79
C PRO A 92 3.42 0.65 1.86
N ALA A 93 3.96 -0.02 0.84
CA ALA A 93 3.17 -0.85 -0.06
C ALA A 93 2.64 -2.15 0.57
N LEU A 94 3.04 -2.50 1.80
CA LEU A 94 2.52 -3.65 2.55
C LEU A 94 1.20 -3.36 3.28
N GLU A 95 0.79 -2.10 3.44
CA GLU A 95 -0.38 -1.77 4.25
C GLU A 95 -1.69 -2.29 3.61
N ASP A 96 -1.86 -2.08 2.30
CA ASP A 96 -3.00 -2.61 1.52
C ASP A 96 -2.56 -2.88 0.06
N PRO A 97 -1.76 -3.93 -0.17
CA PRO A 97 -1.00 -4.10 -1.41
C PRO A 97 -1.89 -4.30 -2.65
N GLN A 98 -2.94 -5.11 -2.54
CA GLN A 98 -3.85 -5.36 -3.67
C GLN A 98 -4.69 -4.13 -4.01
N THR A 99 -5.00 -3.27 -3.03
CA THR A 99 -5.67 -2.00 -3.27
C THR A 99 -4.79 -1.03 -4.05
N LEU A 100 -3.50 -0.93 -3.72
CA LEU A 100 -2.56 -0.09 -4.49
C LEU A 100 -2.47 -0.55 -5.95
N ARG A 101 -2.40 -1.87 -6.17
CA ARG A 101 -2.47 -2.47 -7.50
C ARG A 101 -3.79 -2.16 -8.21
N ALA A 102 -4.92 -2.25 -7.51
CA ALA A 102 -6.24 -1.91 -8.04
C ALA A 102 -6.36 -0.42 -8.40
N TYR A 103 -5.81 0.50 -7.60
CA TYR A 103 -5.80 1.92 -7.92
C TYR A 103 -5.07 2.21 -9.23
N ARG A 104 -3.92 1.59 -9.47
CA ARG A 104 -3.18 1.75 -10.74
C ARG A 104 -4.03 1.38 -11.96
N ARG A 105 -4.85 0.33 -11.82
CA ARG A 105 -5.70 -0.20 -12.88
C ARG A 105 -6.97 0.63 -13.10
N PHE A 106 -7.63 1.03 -12.02
CA PHE A 106 -8.98 1.56 -12.04
C PHE A 106 -9.06 3.08 -11.90
N TYR A 107 -8.02 3.72 -11.39
CA TYR A 107 -7.99 5.15 -11.12
C TYR A 107 -6.82 5.83 -11.82
N GLN A 108 -6.93 7.15 -11.94
CA GLN A 108 -5.90 8.03 -12.48
C GLN A 108 -5.74 9.26 -11.60
N VAL A 109 -4.54 9.83 -11.57
CA VAL A 109 -4.29 11.10 -10.88
C VAL A 109 -5.02 12.22 -11.63
N GLY A 110 -5.99 12.86 -10.98
CA GLY A 110 -6.72 14.01 -11.52
C GLY A 110 -6.14 15.34 -11.07
N ARG A 111 -5.80 15.44 -9.79
CA ARG A 111 -5.10 16.58 -9.17
C ARG A 111 -4.06 16.09 -8.18
N GLN A 112 -3.08 16.92 -7.90
CA GLN A 112 -2.04 16.64 -6.91
C GLN A 112 -1.64 17.91 -6.17
N THR A 113 -1.36 17.76 -4.88
CA THR A 113 -0.54 18.63 -4.05
C THR A 113 0.68 17.83 -3.59
N PRO A 114 1.66 18.43 -2.88
CA PRO A 114 2.80 17.67 -2.36
C PRO A 114 2.40 16.48 -1.47
N ASP A 115 1.34 16.63 -0.66
CA ASP A 115 0.98 15.66 0.37
C ASP A 115 -0.22 14.78 0.00
N GLN A 116 -1.03 15.20 -0.98
CA GLN A 116 -2.28 14.52 -1.33
C GLN A 116 -2.53 14.47 -2.84
N LEU A 117 -3.20 13.41 -3.28
CA LEU A 117 -3.67 13.20 -4.64
C LEU A 117 -5.20 13.13 -4.65
N LEU A 118 -5.82 13.71 -5.66
CA LEU A 118 -7.19 13.38 -6.02
C LEU A 118 -7.15 12.35 -7.14
N LEU A 119 -7.43 11.10 -6.81
CA LEU A 119 -7.61 10.05 -7.80
C LEU A 119 -9.04 10.11 -8.34
N THR A 120 -9.19 9.91 -9.64
CA THR A 120 -10.48 9.85 -10.33
C THR A 120 -10.63 8.50 -11.01
N ARG A 121 -11.85 7.95 -10.99
CA ARG A 121 -12.12 6.66 -11.62
C ARG A 121 -11.95 6.76 -13.14
N ARG A 122 -11.20 5.84 -13.72
CA ARG A 122 -11.11 5.68 -15.18
C ARG A 122 -12.43 5.19 -15.74
N THR A 123 -12.86 5.74 -16.87
CA THR A 123 -14.01 5.23 -17.64
C THR A 123 -13.73 3.82 -18.15
N THR A 124 -12.52 3.60 -18.68
CA THR A 124 -12.05 2.27 -19.07
C THR A 124 -10.81 1.89 -18.26
N PRO A 125 -10.86 0.81 -17.47
CA PRO A 125 -9.72 0.33 -16.71
C PRO A 125 -8.55 -0.08 -17.60
N LEU A 126 -7.33 0.03 -17.08
CA LEU A 126 -6.15 -0.47 -17.77
C LEU A 126 -6.14 -2.01 -17.80
N ARG A 127 -5.53 -2.56 -18.85
CA ARG A 127 -5.18 -3.98 -18.93
C ARG A 127 -3.87 -4.18 -18.20
N GLU A 128 -3.87 -5.09 -17.25
CA GLU A 128 -2.66 -5.46 -16.51
C GLU A 128 -2.12 -6.78 -17.05
N SER A 129 -0.81 -6.84 -17.24
CA SER A 129 -0.08 -8.07 -17.53
C SER A 129 0.94 -8.34 -16.43
N GLN A 130 1.24 -9.62 -16.22
CA GLN A 130 2.17 -10.08 -15.20
C GLN A 130 3.08 -11.15 -15.81
N SER A 131 4.38 -11.04 -15.55
CA SER A 131 5.38 -12.05 -15.89
C SER A 131 6.25 -12.33 -14.66
N CYS A 132 6.31 -13.57 -14.22
CA CYS A 132 7.02 -13.96 -13.00
C CYS A 132 8.31 -14.72 -13.31
N GLN A 133 9.32 -14.46 -12.49
CA GLN A 133 10.54 -15.25 -12.43
C GLN A 133 10.31 -16.50 -11.56
N PRO A 134 11.18 -17.52 -11.66
CA PRO A 134 11.21 -18.61 -10.70
C PRO A 134 11.36 -18.09 -9.26
N THR A 135 10.84 -18.86 -8.29
CA THR A 135 11.01 -18.55 -6.87
C THR A 135 12.47 -18.72 -6.47
N PHE A 136 12.98 -17.74 -5.72
CA PHE A 136 14.29 -17.76 -5.08
C PHE A 136 14.13 -18.21 -3.64
N GLU A 137 14.90 -19.20 -3.22
CA GLU A 137 15.04 -19.56 -1.82
C GLU A 137 16.23 -18.80 -1.21
N LEU A 138 16.02 -18.05 -0.14
CA LEU A 138 17.02 -17.19 0.48
C LEU A 138 17.12 -17.42 1.98
N GLY A 139 18.32 -17.31 2.53
CA GLY A 139 18.54 -17.25 3.98
C GLY A 139 18.34 -15.84 4.55
N PHE A 140 18.01 -15.75 5.85
CA PHE A 140 18.05 -14.47 6.54
C PHE A 140 19.45 -13.83 6.50
N GLY A 141 19.50 -12.52 6.28
CA GLY A 141 20.74 -11.75 6.08
C GLY A 141 21.31 -11.82 4.66
N GLN A 142 20.82 -12.72 3.80
CA GLN A 142 21.23 -12.80 2.40
C GLN A 142 20.60 -11.65 1.60
N THR A 143 21.42 -10.99 0.78
CA THR A 143 20.98 -9.93 -0.13
C THR A 143 20.53 -10.52 -1.46
N LEU A 144 19.33 -10.12 -1.92
CA LEU A 144 18.84 -10.38 -3.26
C LEU A 144 19.01 -9.12 -4.12
N THR A 145 19.69 -9.25 -5.26
CA THR A 145 19.75 -8.20 -6.29
C THR A 145 18.53 -8.33 -7.21
N LEU A 146 17.82 -7.22 -7.40
CA LEU A 146 16.59 -7.16 -8.19
C LEU A 146 16.90 -6.90 -9.66
N PRO A 147 16.07 -7.40 -10.59
CA PRO A 147 16.19 -7.07 -12.02
C PRO A 147 15.93 -5.57 -12.26
N PRO A 148 16.56 -4.97 -13.28
CA PRO A 148 16.30 -3.58 -13.63
C PRO A 148 14.83 -3.39 -14.03
N LEU A 149 14.21 -2.34 -13.50
CA LEU A 149 12.83 -2.00 -13.80
C LEU A 149 12.73 -1.27 -15.14
N GLN A 150 11.79 -1.68 -16.00
CA GLN A 150 11.49 -0.95 -17.25
C GLN A 150 10.53 0.21 -16.95
N ASP A 151 10.58 1.27 -17.75
CA ASP A 151 9.68 2.42 -17.57
C ASP A 151 8.22 2.00 -17.76
N GLY A 152 7.34 2.54 -16.90
CA GLY A 152 5.91 2.20 -16.89
C GLY A 152 5.58 0.81 -16.31
N SER A 153 6.59 0.04 -15.89
CA SER A 153 6.43 -1.25 -15.21
C SER A 153 6.64 -1.14 -13.69
N ALA A 154 6.26 -2.20 -12.98
CA ALA A 154 6.47 -2.34 -11.55
C ALA A 154 6.99 -3.74 -11.22
N LEU A 155 7.83 -3.85 -10.19
CA LEU A 155 8.24 -5.10 -9.60
C LEU A 155 7.34 -5.44 -8.42
N TRP A 156 6.56 -6.50 -8.59
CA TRP A 156 5.74 -7.11 -7.57
C TRP A 156 6.53 -8.22 -6.90
N ALA A 157 6.67 -8.17 -5.58
CA ALA A 157 7.34 -9.20 -4.81
C ALA A 157 6.33 -9.96 -3.94
N ARG A 158 6.46 -11.27 -3.89
CA ARG A 158 5.86 -12.12 -2.87
C ARG A 158 7.00 -12.69 -2.03
N ILE A 159 6.93 -12.49 -0.72
CA ILE A 159 7.92 -13.01 0.22
C ILE A 159 7.18 -13.89 1.22
N ALA A 160 7.42 -15.20 1.16
CA ALA A 160 6.78 -16.18 2.04
C ALA A 160 7.78 -16.63 3.10
N VAL A 161 7.53 -16.22 4.35
CA VAL A 161 8.30 -16.64 5.52
C VAL A 161 7.47 -17.62 6.32
N GLU A 162 7.89 -18.88 6.35
CA GLU A 162 7.18 -19.94 7.05
C GLU A 162 7.59 -20.02 8.53
N SER A 163 6.59 -20.19 9.40
CA SER A 163 6.84 -20.46 10.81
C SER A 163 7.09 -21.95 11.02
N THR A 164 8.12 -22.27 11.80
CA THR A 164 8.34 -23.64 12.27
C THR A 164 7.16 -24.09 13.14
N TRP A 165 7.04 -25.39 13.39
CA TRP A 165 6.00 -25.91 14.30
C TRP A 165 6.10 -25.29 15.72
N LEU A 166 7.32 -25.10 16.24
CA LEU A 166 7.58 -24.44 17.52
C LEU A 166 7.19 -22.97 17.46
N GLY A 167 7.55 -22.30 16.37
CA GLY A 167 7.23 -20.90 16.11
C GLY A 167 5.72 -20.65 16.04
N ARG A 168 4.95 -21.58 15.47
CA ARG A 168 3.48 -21.49 15.42
C ARG A 168 2.86 -21.58 16.81
N LEU A 169 3.29 -22.55 17.63
CA LEU A 169 2.78 -22.71 19.00
C LEU A 169 3.17 -21.53 19.88
N ALA A 170 4.45 -21.13 19.85
CA ALA A 170 4.93 -19.97 20.59
C ALA A 170 4.27 -18.68 20.12
N GLY A 171 4.05 -18.52 18.81
CA GLY A 171 3.41 -17.35 18.22
C GLY A 171 1.97 -17.18 18.65
N PHE A 172 1.25 -18.28 18.90
CA PHE A 172 -0.10 -18.23 19.47
C PHE A 172 -0.11 -17.74 20.93
N LEU A 173 0.88 -18.13 21.73
CA LEU A 173 0.95 -17.80 23.16
C LEU A 173 1.60 -16.43 23.44
N LEU A 174 2.63 -16.08 22.68
CA LEU A 174 3.51 -14.93 22.94
C LEU A 174 3.45 -13.84 21.86
N GLY A 175 2.89 -14.16 20.69
CA GLY A 175 3.04 -13.35 19.48
C GLY A 175 4.36 -13.62 18.75
N PRO A 176 4.37 -13.67 17.40
CA PRO A 176 5.61 -13.84 16.64
C PRO A 176 6.47 -12.57 16.67
N PRO A 177 7.80 -12.68 16.52
CA PRO A 177 8.69 -11.52 16.46
C PRO A 177 8.41 -10.69 15.21
N ALA A 178 8.66 -9.38 15.31
CA ALA A 178 8.60 -8.50 14.15
C ALA A 178 9.74 -8.82 13.16
N LEU A 179 9.42 -8.83 11.88
CA LEU A 179 10.38 -9.00 10.80
C LEU A 179 10.78 -7.63 10.23
N GLY A 180 12.02 -7.54 9.76
CA GLY A 180 12.53 -6.38 9.03
C GLY A 180 12.63 -6.64 7.53
N LEU A 181 12.56 -5.59 6.73
CA LEU A 181 12.89 -5.58 5.30
C LEU A 181 13.85 -4.41 5.07
N SER A 182 15.11 -4.72 4.80
CA SER A 182 16.07 -3.71 4.34
C SER A 182 15.93 -3.56 2.84
N VAL A 183 15.83 -2.31 2.41
CA VAL A 183 15.63 -1.93 1.01
C VAL A 183 16.72 -0.95 0.61
N VAL A 184 17.33 -1.20 -0.55
CA VAL A 184 18.38 -0.34 -1.12
C VAL A 184 17.90 0.24 -2.44
N ALA A 185 18.00 1.56 -2.57
CA ALA A 185 17.86 2.33 -3.78
C ALA A 185 19.19 3.06 -4.09
N PRO A 186 19.38 3.67 -5.28
CA PRO A 186 20.65 4.26 -5.68
C PRO A 186 21.26 5.29 -4.70
N ASN A 187 20.42 6.04 -4.00
CA ASN A 187 20.84 7.14 -3.11
C ASN A 187 20.39 6.96 -1.66
N TRP A 188 19.72 5.87 -1.30
CA TRP A 188 19.32 5.61 0.08
C TRP A 188 19.20 4.13 0.37
N GLN A 189 19.41 3.79 1.63
CA GLN A 189 19.08 2.50 2.22
C GLN A 189 18.26 2.75 3.47
N ARG A 190 17.17 2.00 3.64
CA ARG A 190 16.30 2.09 4.81
C ARG A 190 15.81 0.71 5.23
N ASP A 191 15.65 0.55 6.53
CA ASP A 191 15.03 -0.62 7.13
C ASP A 191 13.58 -0.31 7.46
N PHE A 192 12.70 -1.20 7.02
CA PHE A 192 11.26 -1.13 7.26
C PHE A 192 10.80 -2.33 8.07
N ARG A 193 9.69 -2.18 8.77
CA ARG A 193 8.97 -3.32 9.32
C ARG A 193 8.31 -4.10 8.18
N PHE A 194 8.53 -5.41 8.19
CA PHE A 194 7.93 -6.36 7.26
C PHE A 194 6.73 -7.05 7.92
N LEU A 195 5.61 -7.04 7.23
CA LEU A 195 4.40 -7.74 7.63
C LEU A 195 4.29 -9.04 6.85
N ARG A 196 4.49 -10.16 7.54
CA ARG A 196 4.56 -11.50 6.94
C ARG A 196 3.38 -11.82 6.04
N GLU A 197 2.15 -11.63 6.54
CA GLU A 197 0.93 -11.97 5.79
C GLU A 197 0.74 -11.08 4.55
N ALA A 198 0.99 -9.77 4.67
CA ALA A 198 0.95 -8.86 3.53
C ALA A 198 2.03 -9.20 2.49
N GLY A 199 3.25 -9.52 2.95
CA GLY A 199 4.35 -9.93 2.10
C GLY A 199 4.06 -11.23 1.32
N GLU A 200 3.36 -12.17 1.95
CA GLU A 200 2.94 -13.43 1.31
C GLU A 200 1.78 -13.22 0.32
N SER A 201 0.91 -12.23 0.56
CA SER A 201 -0.12 -11.82 -0.41
C SER A 201 0.48 -11.17 -1.67
N GLY A 202 1.75 -10.79 -1.58
CA GLY A 202 2.47 -10.02 -2.58
C GLY A 202 2.23 -8.51 -2.44
N PHE A 203 3.21 -7.71 -2.82
CA PHE A 203 3.18 -6.26 -2.72
C PHE A 203 4.05 -5.60 -3.78
N LEU A 204 3.81 -4.31 -4.00
CA LEU A 204 4.63 -3.49 -4.89
C LEU A 204 5.97 -3.19 -4.23
N LEU A 205 7.05 -3.80 -4.71
CA LEU A 205 8.41 -3.60 -4.18
C LEU A 205 9.17 -2.48 -4.88
N SER A 206 8.91 -2.28 -6.18
CA SER A 206 9.55 -1.23 -6.97
C SER A 206 8.56 -0.74 -8.04
N PRO A 207 8.33 0.57 -8.24
CA PRO A 207 8.87 1.68 -7.46
C PRO A 207 8.51 1.62 -5.98
N ALA A 208 9.41 2.11 -5.14
CA ALA A 208 9.18 2.20 -3.70
C ALA A 208 8.28 3.39 -3.39
N LEU A 209 7.04 3.09 -2.97
CA LEU A 209 6.04 4.11 -2.65
C LEU A 209 6.26 4.71 -1.26
N VAL A 210 7.44 5.26 -1.00
CA VAL A 210 7.83 5.82 0.30
C VAL A 210 7.31 7.24 0.55
N SER A 211 6.62 7.82 -0.43
CA SER A 211 6.04 9.17 -0.36
C SER A 211 4.84 9.33 -1.31
N THR A 212 3.99 10.33 -1.06
CA THR A 212 2.87 10.66 -1.96
C THR A 212 3.33 11.01 -3.39
N PRO A 213 4.41 11.79 -3.60
CA PRO A 213 4.95 12.02 -4.94
C PRO A 213 5.39 10.74 -5.67
N ALA A 214 6.06 9.81 -4.99
CA ALA A 214 6.44 8.52 -5.57
C ALA A 214 5.19 7.72 -6.03
N ALA A 215 4.14 7.71 -5.20
CA ALA A 215 2.87 7.12 -5.56
C ALA A 215 2.20 7.83 -6.75
N ALA A 216 2.32 9.16 -6.87
CA ALA A 216 1.80 9.91 -8.02
C ALA A 216 2.50 9.51 -9.33
N HIS A 217 3.83 9.36 -9.33
CA HIS A 217 4.59 8.88 -10.48
C HIS A 217 4.15 7.47 -10.89
N PHE A 218 4.02 6.56 -9.91
CA PHE A 218 3.52 5.21 -10.17
C PHE A 218 2.10 5.21 -10.75
N LEU A 219 1.15 5.91 -10.13
CA LEU A 219 -0.26 5.91 -10.51
C LEU A 219 -0.54 6.60 -11.85
N SER A 220 0.28 7.61 -12.20
CA SER A 220 0.23 8.27 -13.51
C SER A 220 0.84 7.42 -14.63
N GLY A 221 1.64 6.39 -14.30
CA GLY A 221 2.38 5.60 -15.28
C GLY A 221 3.60 6.33 -15.84
N ALA A 222 4.10 7.34 -15.12
CA ALA A 222 5.32 8.04 -15.49
C ALA A 222 6.55 7.13 -15.38
N ALA A 223 7.65 7.54 -16.00
CA ALA A 223 8.93 6.89 -15.81
C ALA A 223 9.31 6.90 -14.32
N THR A 224 9.78 5.77 -13.81
CA THR A 224 10.18 5.67 -12.41
C THR A 224 11.48 6.44 -12.19
N VAL A 225 11.47 7.38 -11.25
CA VAL A 225 12.67 8.14 -10.89
C VAL A 225 13.70 7.21 -10.23
N PRO A 226 15.01 7.43 -10.43
CA PRO A 226 16.05 6.52 -9.94
C PRO A 226 15.96 6.21 -8.44
N GLU A 227 15.63 7.19 -7.61
CA GLU A 227 15.49 7.07 -6.15
C GLU A 227 14.35 6.15 -5.69
N ASP A 228 13.35 5.90 -6.53
CA ASP A 228 12.26 4.97 -6.24
C ASP A 228 12.58 3.55 -6.73
N ARG A 229 13.67 3.34 -7.47
CA ARG A 229 14.05 2.03 -8.02
C ARG A 229 14.82 1.24 -6.98
N ILE A 230 14.21 0.16 -6.49
CA ILE A 230 14.92 -0.74 -5.58
C ILE A 230 15.88 -1.63 -6.37
N THR A 231 17.13 -1.67 -5.92
CA THR A 231 18.19 -2.50 -6.50
C THR A 231 18.42 -3.76 -5.69
N ASN A 232 18.25 -3.68 -4.36
CA ASN A 232 18.49 -4.81 -3.47
C ASN A 232 17.50 -4.86 -2.32
N ILE A 233 17.21 -6.09 -1.87
CA ILE A 233 16.49 -6.34 -0.63
C ILE A 233 17.22 -7.37 0.22
N LYS A 234 16.96 -7.34 1.53
CA LYS A 234 17.29 -8.43 2.45
C LYS A 234 16.30 -8.44 3.62
N LEU A 235 16.01 -9.62 4.16
CA LEU A 235 15.38 -9.76 5.46
C LEU A 235 16.51 -9.93 6.50
N PRO A 236 16.72 -9.00 7.44
CA PRO A 236 17.77 -9.12 8.44
C PRO A 236 17.61 -10.37 9.31
N ALA A 237 18.72 -10.88 9.84
CA ALA A 237 18.70 -11.98 10.80
C ALA A 237 17.93 -11.60 12.06
N LEU A 238 17.17 -12.55 12.60
CA LEU A 238 16.48 -12.37 13.87
C LEU A 238 17.49 -12.31 15.02
N ILE A 239 17.24 -11.39 15.96
CA ILE A 239 17.95 -11.32 17.24
C ILE A 239 17.27 -12.31 18.22
N SER A 240 17.19 -13.58 17.84
CA SER A 240 16.63 -14.66 18.66
C SER A 240 17.23 -15.99 18.26
N SER A 241 17.59 -16.81 19.26
CA SER A 241 18.01 -18.20 19.05
C SER A 241 16.83 -19.18 19.01
N PHE A 242 15.61 -18.72 19.31
CA PHE A 242 14.41 -19.55 19.23
C PHE A 242 13.98 -19.73 17.77
N PRO A 243 13.64 -20.95 17.32
CA PRO A 243 13.31 -21.25 15.93
C PRO A 243 11.91 -20.76 15.56
N TRP A 244 11.71 -19.44 15.46
CA TRP A 244 10.41 -18.83 15.12
C TRP A 244 9.99 -19.13 13.67
N PHE A 245 10.95 -19.13 12.76
CA PHE A 245 10.75 -19.31 11.31
C PHE A 245 11.75 -20.34 10.77
N ASP A 246 11.46 -20.86 9.60
CA ASP A 246 12.42 -21.69 8.85
C ASP A 246 13.68 -20.87 8.52
N ASN A 247 14.81 -21.55 8.33
CA ASN A 247 16.10 -20.87 8.09
C ASN A 247 16.15 -20.14 6.73
N THR A 248 15.30 -20.57 5.80
CA THR A 248 15.13 -19.99 4.48
C THR A 248 13.70 -19.50 4.27
N PHE A 249 13.53 -18.62 3.29
CA PHE A 249 12.25 -18.08 2.87
C PHE A 249 12.21 -17.94 1.35
N ASP A 250 11.00 -17.96 0.82
CA ASP A 250 10.77 -17.90 -0.62
C ASP A 250 10.49 -16.47 -1.08
N VAL A 251 11.13 -16.06 -2.17
CA VAL A 251 10.87 -14.80 -2.86
C VAL A 251 10.47 -15.07 -4.30
N THR A 252 9.27 -14.62 -4.69
CA THR A 252 8.84 -14.61 -6.09
C THR A 252 8.79 -13.16 -6.57
N LEU A 253 9.41 -12.88 -7.71
CA LEU A 253 9.39 -11.56 -8.34
C LEU A 253 8.60 -11.62 -9.64
N CYS A 254 7.66 -10.69 -9.81
CA CYS A 254 6.88 -10.55 -11.03
C CYS A 254 6.94 -9.11 -11.53
N THR A 255 7.17 -8.94 -12.83
CA THR A 255 7.01 -7.65 -13.49
C THR A 255 5.55 -7.45 -13.85
N LEU A 256 4.98 -6.35 -13.39
CA LEU A 256 3.65 -5.86 -13.74
C LEU A 256 3.77 -4.75 -14.77
N ALA A 257 2.91 -4.77 -15.79
CA ALA A 257 2.77 -3.70 -16.76
C ALA A 257 1.29 -3.37 -16.97
N TRP A 258 1.00 -2.12 -17.33
CA TRP A 258 -0.35 -1.65 -17.61
C TRP A 258 -0.41 -1.00 -18.98
N ALA A 259 -1.36 -1.45 -19.80
CA ALA A 259 -1.64 -0.90 -21.12
C ALA A 259 -3.07 -0.34 -21.16
N PRO A 260 -3.33 0.63 -22.06
CA PRO A 260 -4.70 0.97 -22.45
C PRO A 260 -5.50 -0.29 -22.87
N PRO A 261 -6.83 -0.24 -22.70
CA PRO A 261 -7.74 -1.28 -23.19
C PRO A 261 -7.71 -1.43 -24.72
#